data_AF-A0A7J5EBB1-F1
#
_entry.id   AF-A0A7J5EBB1-F1
#
_cell.length_a   1.000
_cell.length_b   1.000
_cell.length_c   1.000
_cell.angle_alpha   90.00
_cell.angle_beta   90.00
_cell.angle_gamma   90.00
#
_symmetry.space_group_name_H-M   'P 1'
#
loop_
_entity.id
_entity.type
_entity.pdbx_description
1 polymer ?
#
loop_
_entity_poly.entity_id
_entity_poly.type
_entity_poly.pdbx_seq_one_letter_code
_entity_poly.pdbx_strand_id
1 'polypeptide(L)'
;MNTFLKLTFLLIFFTVTLFSQNKKIIKVIDSNLYMLEDSTLIKLAGIDVPSRNQTDEYLEELATDIYFYAYDNFSNRPLEIIYAGEDEQYPGTKLVILNKIFLLSKMNYNSYFLKRGFGRFIKNSNSINDSTYLAA
;
A
#
# COMPACT_ATOMS: atom_id res chain seq x y z
N MET A 1 -9.15 12.21 42.55
CA MET A 1 -9.25 11.58 41.20
C MET A 1 -8.80 10.14 41.31
N ASN A 2 -9.74 9.19 41.31
CA ASN A 2 -9.48 7.79 41.63
C ASN A 2 -8.46 7.17 40.67
N THR A 3 -7.48 6.45 41.23
CA THR A 3 -6.48 5.63 40.50
C THR A 3 -7.13 4.70 39.49
N PHE A 4 -8.33 4.20 39.79
CA PHE A 4 -9.14 3.39 38.88
C PHE A 4 -9.50 4.13 37.58
N LEU A 5 -9.92 5.40 37.68
CA LEU A 5 -10.29 6.23 36.52
C LEU A 5 -9.07 6.54 35.63
N LYS A 6 -7.88 6.69 36.23
CA LYS A 6 -6.63 6.88 35.49
C LYS A 6 -6.22 5.63 34.72
N LEU A 7 -6.43 4.44 35.30
CA LEU A 7 -6.11 3.16 34.66
C LEU A 7 -7.03 2.87 33.47
N THR A 8 -8.34 3.16 33.59
CA THR A 8 -9.30 3.00 32.49
C THR A 8 -8.97 3.93 31.32
N PHE A 9 -8.57 5.18 31.60
CA PHE A 9 -8.15 6.12 30.55
C PHE A 9 -6.89 5.68 29.82
N LEU A 10 -5.91 5.11 30.55
CA LEU A 10 -4.69 4.56 29.95
C LEU A 10 -5.00 3.38 29.02
N LEU A 11 -5.89 2.47 29.44
CA LEU A 11 -6.30 1.31 28.65
C LEU A 11 -7.07 1.73 27.39
N ILE A 12 -7.97 2.71 27.48
CA ILE A 12 -8.71 3.23 26.31
C ILE A 12 -7.72 3.86 25.31
N PHE A 13 -6.75 4.64 25.78
CA PHE A 13 -5.73 5.23 24.90
C PHE A 13 -4.89 4.17 24.16
N PHE A 14 -4.58 3.04 24.81
CA PHE A 14 -3.88 1.92 24.18
C PHE A 14 -4.73 1.18 23.13
N THR A 15 -6.05 1.13 23.30
CA THR A 15 -6.92 0.47 22.30
C THR A 15 -7.09 1.30 21.03
N VAL A 16 -7.06 2.63 21.11
CA VAL A 16 -7.26 3.51 19.95
C VAL A 16 -6.07 3.49 18.99
N THR A 17 -4.84 3.27 19.50
CA THR A 17 -3.63 3.18 18.67
C THR A 17 -3.47 1.83 17.96
N LEU A 18 -4.24 0.80 18.33
CA LEU A 18 -4.16 -0.53 17.74
C LEU A 18 -5.00 -0.71 16.47
N PHE A 19 -5.81 0.28 16.09
CA PHE A 19 -6.58 0.25 14.84
C PHE A 19 -5.72 0.68 13.63
N SER A 20 -4.58 0.03 13.41
CA SER A 20 -4.02 -0.04 12.05
C SER A 20 -5.02 -0.86 11.21
N GLN A 21 -5.60 -0.24 10.17
CA GLN A 21 -6.58 -0.88 9.30
C GLN A 21 -5.88 -1.92 8.43
N ASN A 22 -5.63 -3.08 9.00
CA ASN A 22 -5.20 -4.25 8.26
C ASN A 22 -6.35 -4.67 7.35
N LYS A 23 -6.15 -4.60 6.04
CA LYS A 23 -7.10 -5.09 5.04
C LYS A 23 -6.42 -6.17 4.21
N LYS A 24 -7.22 -7.10 3.69
CA LYS A 24 -6.73 -8.13 2.79
C LYS A 24 -6.90 -7.74 1.33
N ILE A 25 -5.85 -7.96 0.55
CA ILE A 25 -5.93 -7.95 -0.91
C ILE A 25 -6.44 -9.33 -1.35
N ILE A 26 -7.65 -9.37 -1.92
CA ILE A 26 -8.29 -10.61 -2.40
C ILE A 26 -7.97 -10.90 -3.86
N LYS A 27 -7.55 -9.89 -4.63
CA LYS A 27 -7.20 -10.03 -6.03
C LYS A 27 -6.11 -9.05 -6.44
N VAL A 28 -5.08 -9.57 -7.09
CA VAL A 28 -4.12 -8.77 -7.86
C VAL A 28 -4.64 -8.67 -9.28
N ILE A 29 -5.01 -7.45 -9.70
CA ILE A 29 -5.58 -7.18 -11.03
C ILE A 29 -4.46 -6.92 -12.03
N ASP A 30 -3.47 -6.12 -11.63
CA ASP A 30 -2.29 -5.78 -12.42
C ASP A 30 -1.10 -5.47 -11.49
N SER A 31 0.07 -5.18 -12.04
CA SER A 31 1.33 -4.89 -11.32
C SER A 31 1.22 -3.80 -10.25
N ASN A 32 0.23 -2.91 -10.38
CA ASN A 32 -0.01 -1.80 -9.46
C ASN A 32 -1.50 -1.59 -9.15
N LEU A 33 -2.36 -2.56 -9.45
CA LEU A 33 -3.81 -2.44 -9.24
C LEU A 33 -4.32 -3.66 -8.50
N TYR A 34 -4.99 -3.45 -7.37
CA TYR A 34 -5.44 -4.51 -6.48
C TYR A 34 -6.87 -4.27 -6.01
N MET A 35 -7.53 -5.36 -5.61
CA MET A 35 -8.86 -5.33 -5.02
C MET A 35 -8.81 -5.82 -3.57
N LEU A 36 -9.39 -5.02 -2.68
CA LEU A 36 -9.54 -5.34 -1.27
C LEU A 36 -10.76 -6.23 -1.02
N GLU A 37 -10.82 -6.83 0.17
CA GLU A 37 -11.94 -7.68 0.59
C GLU A 37 -13.30 -6.97 0.62
N ASP A 38 -13.31 -5.64 0.76
CA ASP A 38 -14.50 -4.80 0.68
C ASP A 38 -14.83 -4.35 -0.76
N SER A 39 -14.22 -4.99 -1.77
CA SER A 39 -14.32 -4.65 -3.19
C SER A 39 -13.76 -3.27 -3.58
N THR A 40 -13.05 -2.58 -2.69
CA THR A 40 -12.36 -1.33 -3.03
C THR A 40 -11.19 -1.61 -3.96
N LEU A 41 -11.09 -0.82 -5.04
CA LEU A 41 -9.90 -0.79 -5.89
C LEU A 41 -8.84 0.13 -5.29
N ILE A 42 -7.61 -0.36 -5.22
CA ILE A 42 -6.45 0.39 -4.73
C ILE A 42 -5.29 0.33 -5.71
N LYS A 43 -4.48 1.39 -5.71
CA LYS A 43 -3.26 1.52 -6.50
C LYS A 43 -2.14 2.09 -5.63
N LEU A 44 -0.91 1.65 -5.83
CA LEU A 44 0.21 2.19 -5.05
C LEU A 44 0.42 3.64 -5.45
N ALA A 45 0.39 4.49 -4.44
CA ALA A 45 0.57 5.90 -4.59
C ALA A 45 2.05 6.25 -4.82
N GLY A 46 2.30 7.38 -5.49
CA GLY A 46 3.63 7.92 -5.74
C GLY A 46 4.51 7.15 -6.72
N ILE A 47 4.00 6.07 -7.32
CA ILE A 47 4.77 5.20 -8.21
C ILE A 47 3.99 4.88 -9.48
N ASP A 48 4.71 4.86 -10.58
CA ASP A 48 4.26 4.42 -11.90
C ASP A 48 4.98 3.12 -12.23
N VAL A 49 4.21 2.09 -12.49
CA VAL A 49 4.67 0.71 -12.65
C VAL A 49 4.12 0.21 -13.98
N PRO A 50 4.94 -0.48 -14.79
CA PRO A 50 4.50 -1.01 -16.08
C PRO A 50 3.31 -1.97 -15.91
N SER A 51 2.36 -1.88 -16.85
CA SER A 51 1.13 -2.68 -16.88
C SER A 51 1.30 -3.87 -17.80
N ARG A 52 0.76 -5.03 -17.44
CA ARG A 52 0.84 -6.23 -18.29
C ARG A 52 0.21 -6.09 -19.68
N ASN A 53 -0.55 -5.03 -19.95
CA ASN A 53 -1.18 -4.77 -21.24
C ASN A 53 -0.41 -3.76 -22.12
N GLN A 54 0.82 -3.40 -21.77
CA GLN A 54 1.63 -2.45 -22.55
C GLN A 54 2.18 -3.06 -23.84
N THR A 55 2.47 -2.21 -24.82
CA THR A 55 2.93 -2.64 -26.16
C THR A 55 4.41 -3.02 -26.22
N ASP A 56 5.22 -2.52 -25.29
CA ASP A 56 6.65 -2.82 -25.23
C ASP A 56 6.88 -4.17 -24.53
N GLU A 57 7.44 -5.14 -25.26
CA GLU A 57 7.67 -6.52 -24.80
C GLU A 57 8.57 -6.58 -23.56
N TYR A 58 9.61 -5.75 -23.49
CA TYR A 58 10.52 -5.74 -22.33
C TYR A 58 9.82 -5.24 -21.07
N LEU A 59 8.97 -4.22 -21.24
CA LEU A 59 8.16 -3.76 -20.12
C LEU A 59 7.13 -4.82 -19.75
N GLU A 60 6.49 -5.50 -20.70
CA GLU A 60 5.49 -6.56 -20.46
C GLU A 60 6.06 -7.69 -19.61
N GLU A 61 7.27 -8.14 -19.92
CA GLU A 61 7.99 -9.14 -19.13
C GLU A 61 8.19 -8.64 -17.69
N LEU A 62 8.71 -7.41 -17.53
CA LEU A 62 8.91 -6.79 -16.21
C LEU A 62 7.58 -6.65 -15.44
N ALA A 63 6.50 -6.24 -16.10
CA ALA A 63 5.17 -6.13 -15.49
C ALA A 63 4.65 -7.51 -15.04
N THR A 64 4.92 -8.55 -15.83
CA THR A 64 4.55 -9.92 -15.49
C THR A 64 5.28 -10.41 -14.24
N ASP A 65 6.58 -10.14 -14.13
CA ASP A 65 7.37 -10.46 -12.94
C ASP A 65 6.86 -9.72 -11.69
N ILE A 66 6.57 -8.42 -11.83
CA ILE A 66 6.03 -7.61 -10.73
C ILE A 66 4.66 -8.13 -10.30
N TYR A 67 3.81 -8.51 -11.26
CA TYR A 67 2.51 -9.12 -10.99
C TYR A 67 2.64 -10.40 -10.17
N PHE A 68 3.52 -11.33 -10.56
CA PHE A 68 3.71 -12.57 -9.81
C PHE A 68 4.30 -12.32 -8.43
N TYR A 69 5.27 -11.39 -8.31
CA TYR A 69 5.78 -10.96 -7.02
C TYR A 69 4.66 -10.43 -6.11
N ALA A 70 3.81 -9.53 -6.63
CA ALA A 70 2.67 -8.97 -5.90
C ALA A 70 1.65 -10.07 -5.54
N TYR A 71 1.35 -10.98 -6.47
CA TYR A 71 0.45 -12.10 -6.24
C TYR A 71 0.92 -12.95 -5.05
N ASP A 72 2.19 -13.36 -5.04
CA ASP A 72 2.74 -14.21 -3.98
C ASP A 72 2.82 -13.52 -2.62
N ASN A 73 3.12 -12.20 -2.62
CA ASN A 73 3.34 -11.45 -1.39
C ASN A 73 2.09 -10.80 -0.81
N PHE A 74 1.08 -10.47 -1.64
CA PHE A 74 -0.06 -9.66 -1.22
C PHE A 74 -1.34 -10.48 -1.10
N SER A 75 -1.53 -11.49 -1.96
CA SER A 75 -2.80 -12.23 -2.04
C SER A 75 -3.13 -12.91 -0.71
N ASN A 76 -4.34 -12.64 -0.21
CA ASN A 76 -4.88 -13.18 1.04
C ASN A 76 -4.02 -12.89 2.28
N ARG A 77 -3.13 -11.90 2.23
CA ARG A 77 -2.32 -11.48 3.38
C ARG A 77 -2.88 -10.20 4.00
N PRO A 78 -2.88 -10.08 5.34
CA PRO A 78 -3.22 -8.82 6.00
C PRO A 78 -2.09 -7.81 5.75
N LEU A 79 -2.44 -6.65 5.21
CA LEU A 79 -1.52 -5.55 4.96
C LEU A 79 -2.07 -4.28 5.58
N GLU A 80 -1.18 -3.46 6.12
CA GLU A 80 -1.53 -2.12 6.56
C GLU A 80 -1.67 -1.23 5.32
N ILE A 81 -2.80 -0.53 5.23
CA ILE A 81 -3.11 0.37 4.13
C ILE A 81 -3.23 1.78 4.66
N ILE A 82 -2.38 2.69 4.18
CA ILE A 82 -2.48 4.12 4.48
C ILE A 82 -3.02 4.81 3.24
N TYR A 83 -4.18 5.45 3.38
CA TYR A 83 -4.81 6.17 2.28
C TYR A 83 -4.06 7.46 1.96
N ALA A 84 -3.72 7.66 0.69
CA ALA A 84 -2.98 8.82 0.21
C ALA A 84 -3.83 9.76 -0.65
N GLY A 85 -4.98 9.32 -1.18
CA GLY A 85 -5.86 10.13 -2.03
C GLY A 85 -6.67 9.29 -3.00
N GLU A 86 -7.41 9.93 -3.90
CA GLU A 86 -8.06 9.26 -5.03
C GLU A 86 -7.20 9.39 -6.29
N ASP A 87 -7.28 8.39 -7.16
CA ASP A 87 -6.65 8.47 -8.48
C ASP A 87 -7.50 9.38 -9.37
N GLU A 88 -6.95 10.54 -9.75
CA GLU A 88 -7.63 11.51 -10.62
C GLU A 88 -7.93 10.94 -12.02
N GLN A 89 -7.11 10.00 -12.49
CA GLN A 89 -7.27 9.38 -13.81
C GLN A 89 -8.33 8.28 -13.80
N TYR A 90 -8.51 7.60 -12.66
CA TYR A 90 -9.42 6.46 -12.51
C TYR A 90 -10.36 6.66 -11.30
N PRO A 91 -11.47 7.39 -11.47
CA PRO A 91 -12.44 7.63 -10.42
C PRO A 91 -12.90 6.31 -9.76
N GLY A 92 -12.91 6.29 -8.43
CA GLY A 92 -13.22 5.09 -7.64
C GLY A 92 -12.00 4.21 -7.28
N THR A 93 -10.81 4.53 -7.79
CA THR A 93 -9.55 3.91 -7.35
C THR A 93 -8.89 4.75 -6.28
N LYS A 94 -8.50 4.12 -5.16
CA LYS A 94 -7.83 4.78 -4.05
C LYS A 94 -6.32 4.63 -4.15
N LEU A 95 -5.59 5.73 -4.03
CA LEU A 95 -4.14 5.74 -3.92
C LEU A 95 -3.73 5.41 -2.49
N VAL A 96 -2.83 4.44 -2.32
CA VAL A 96 -2.42 3.96 -1.00
C VAL A 96 -0.90 3.78 -0.86
N ILE A 97 -0.42 3.91 0.37
CA ILE A 97 0.87 3.36 0.80
C ILE A 97 0.60 2.01 1.42
N LEU A 98 1.22 0.97 0.86
CA LEU A 98 1.01 -0.41 1.27
C LEU A 98 2.18 -0.89 2.15
N ASN A 99 1.86 -1.35 3.36
CA ASN A 99 2.85 -1.79 4.31
C ASN A 99 2.63 -3.23 4.76
N LYS A 100 3.72 -3.99 4.86
CA LYS A 100 3.76 -5.25 5.60
C LYS A 100 4.31 -5.01 7.00
N ILE A 101 3.51 -5.34 8.00
CA ILE A 101 3.89 -5.24 9.41
C ILE A 101 4.61 -6.54 9.82
N PHE A 102 5.80 -6.39 10.39
CA PHE A 102 6.51 -7.44 11.11
C PHE A 102 6.54 -7.10 12.60
N LEU A 103 7.00 -8.04 13.44
CA LEU A 103 7.02 -7.85 14.90
C LEU A 103 7.85 -6.63 15.34
N LEU A 104 8.94 -6.32 14.64
CA LEU A 104 9.90 -5.28 15.02
C LEU A 104 10.14 -4.24 13.92
N SER A 105 9.50 -4.39 12.76
CA SER A 105 9.75 -3.55 11.61
C SER A 105 8.54 -3.47 10.69
N LYS A 106 8.60 -2.52 9.75
CA LYS A 106 7.60 -2.33 8.71
C LYS A 106 8.30 -2.26 7.37
N MET A 107 7.74 -2.93 6.38
CA MET A 107 8.20 -2.82 5.00
C MET A 107 7.19 -2.03 4.19
N ASN A 108 7.63 -0.90 3.63
CA ASN A 108 6.86 -0.10 2.69
C ASN A 108 7.05 -0.66 1.27
N TYR A 109 5.99 -1.22 0.69
CA TYR A 109 6.05 -1.79 -0.65
C TYR A 109 6.22 -0.74 -1.74
N ASN A 110 5.68 0.47 -1.57
CA ASN A 110 5.87 1.55 -2.55
C ASN A 110 7.36 1.92 -2.65
N SER A 111 8.04 2.12 -1.51
CA SER A 111 9.49 2.34 -1.47
C SER A 111 10.27 1.14 -2.02
N TYR A 112 9.84 -0.08 -1.70
CA TYR A 112 10.49 -1.29 -2.20
C TYR A 112 10.44 -1.39 -3.73
N PHE A 113 9.29 -1.09 -4.35
CA PHE A 113 9.12 -1.11 -5.80
C PHE A 113 10.09 -0.11 -6.47
N LEU A 114 10.21 1.09 -5.93
CA LEU A 114 11.19 2.08 -6.40
C LEU A 114 12.63 1.60 -6.25
N LYS A 115 13.00 1.08 -5.06
CA LYS A 115 14.36 0.58 -4.78
C LYS A 115 14.74 -0.62 -5.67
N ARG A 116 13.76 -1.40 -6.12
CA ARG A 116 13.94 -2.53 -7.04
C ARG A 116 13.98 -2.15 -8.51
N GLY A 117 13.68 -0.90 -8.86
CA GLY A 117 13.55 -0.48 -10.26
C GLY A 117 12.29 -1.02 -10.93
N PHE A 118 11.28 -1.45 -10.16
CA PHE A 118 10.00 -1.93 -10.68
C PHE A 118 9.11 -0.80 -11.20
N GLY A 119 9.47 0.45 -10.92
CA GLY A 119 8.72 1.60 -11.37
C GLY A 119 9.51 2.87 -11.14
N ARG A 120 8.91 3.98 -11.54
CA ARG A 120 9.45 5.34 -11.34
C ARG A 120 8.56 6.13 -10.40
N PHE A 121 9.16 7.09 -9.71
CA PHE A 121 8.38 8.01 -8.88
C PHE A 121 7.52 8.92 -9.76
N ILE A 122 6.26 9.10 -9.35
CA ILE A 122 5.36 10.10 -9.92
C ILE A 122 4.64 10.84 -8.80
N LYS A 123 4.33 12.12 -9.02
CA LYS A 123 3.51 12.89 -8.08
C LYS A 123 2.03 12.77 -8.46
N ASN A 124 1.38 11.71 -8.00
CA ASN A 124 -0.05 11.46 -8.24
C ASN A 124 -0.94 11.72 -7.01
N SER A 125 -0.39 12.24 -5.92
CA SER A 125 -1.17 12.75 -4.79
C SER A 125 -0.45 13.92 -4.13
N ASN A 126 -1.22 14.88 -3.63
CA ASN A 126 -0.72 16.01 -2.85
C ASN A 126 -0.09 15.60 -1.52
N SER A 127 -0.42 14.41 -1.00
CA SER A 127 0.14 13.87 0.25
C SER A 127 1.51 13.22 0.07
N ILE A 128 2.00 13.10 -1.18
CA ILE A 128 3.22 12.35 -1.51
C ILE A 128 4.28 13.29 -2.08
N ASN A 129 5.48 13.18 -1.52
CA ASN A 129 6.69 13.80 -2.05
C ASN A 129 7.85 12.79 -2.00
N ASP A 130 8.99 13.12 -2.60
CA ASP A 130 10.16 12.21 -2.61
C ASP A 130 10.59 11.80 -1.20
N SER A 131 10.48 12.73 -0.23
CA SER A 131 10.85 12.45 1.17
C SER A 131 9.95 11.42 1.85
N THR A 132 8.71 11.23 1.38
CA THR A 132 7.79 10.17 1.84
C THR A 132 8.42 8.78 1.70
N TYR A 133 9.31 8.59 0.71
CA TYR A 133 9.95 7.31 0.43
C TYR A 133 11.38 7.18 0.97
N LEU A 134 11.98 8.28 1.43
CA LEU A 134 13.34 8.32 2.00
C LEU A 134 13.39 7.94 3.49
N ALA A 135 12.25 7.96 4.19
CA ALA A 135 12.14 7.66 5.62
C ALA A 135 11.75 6.19 5.94
N ALA A 136 11.70 5.32 4.92
CA ALA A 136 11.25 3.92 5.03
C ALA A 136 12.34 2.88 4.74
#